data_AF-A0A973RF74-F1
#
_entry.id   AF-A0A973RF74-F1
#
_cell.length_a   1.000
_cell.length_b   1.000
_cell.length_c   1.000
_cell.angle_alpha   90.00
_cell.angle_beta   90.00
_cell.angle_gamma   90.00
#
_symmetry.space_group_name_H-M   'P 1'
#
loop_
_entity.id
_entity.type
_entity.pdbx_description
1 polymer ?
#
loop_
_entity_poly.entity_id
_entity_poly.type
_entity_poly.pdbx_seq_one_letter_code
_entity_poly.pdbx_strand_id
1 'polypeptide(L)'
;GWQEAEPAEPPLPAVVWLPGTQVALARTSAGTARGLTLAVKGGHNGEHHNHNDVGSVVVAVDGVPVLVDPGRPTYTARTFGPDRYTIWTMRSDWHNVPLAGGATQGEGRGFGARDLRVLDEPGGFTVTLDLAGAYPAPGPNRWRRTAVLDRAASRVTIEDDWDFDGAASRGAIEDDRDFDVAEPRGATGGGPSTLHYVLAGRVERRSAGEVAVRPPDGARAVLISWDPDRATAALTVRMLDDPMLSAVWGERLTRLELLLPGVARGVFALRVEVGD
;
A
#
# COMPACT_ATOMS: atom_id res chain seq x y z
N GLY A 1 -30.08 -19.47 16.49
CA GLY A 1 -29.90 -18.66 15.26
C GLY A 1 -28.90 -17.53 15.51
N TRP A 2 -28.58 -16.67 14.54
CA TRP A 2 -27.66 -15.52 14.77
C TRP A 2 -28.13 -14.60 15.92
N GLN A 3 -29.43 -14.58 16.21
CA GLN A 3 -30.04 -13.84 17.32
C GLN A 3 -29.76 -14.45 18.71
N GLU A 4 -29.31 -15.71 18.76
CA GLU A 4 -29.01 -16.47 19.98
C GLU A 4 -27.50 -16.78 20.07
N ALA A 5 -26.69 -16.20 19.18
CA ALA A 5 -25.26 -16.39 19.19
C ALA A 5 -24.66 -15.59 20.35
N GLU A 6 -24.01 -16.29 21.28
CA GLU A 6 -23.24 -15.64 22.34
C GLU A 6 -22.03 -14.91 21.75
N PRO A 7 -21.70 -13.70 22.25
CA PRO A 7 -20.45 -13.03 21.88
C PRO A 7 -19.25 -13.94 22.14
N ALA A 8 -18.44 -14.16 21.13
CA ALA A 8 -17.19 -14.91 21.22
C ALA A 8 -16.03 -14.03 20.78
N GLU A 9 -14.86 -14.30 21.34
CA GLU A 9 -13.64 -13.69 20.83
C GLU A 9 -13.41 -14.13 19.37
N PRO A 10 -13.00 -13.21 18.48
CA PRO A 10 -12.65 -13.57 17.11
C PRO A 10 -11.55 -14.64 17.11
N PRO A 11 -11.63 -15.67 16.24
CA PRO A 11 -10.67 -16.77 16.25
C PRO A 11 -9.25 -16.37 15.82
N LEU A 12 -9.08 -15.18 15.21
CA LEU A 12 -7.81 -14.62 14.74
C LEU A 12 -6.89 -15.66 14.09
N PRO A 13 -7.30 -16.28 12.97
CA PRO A 13 -6.49 -17.30 12.31
C PRO A 13 -5.11 -16.75 11.95
N ALA A 14 -4.08 -17.59 12.08
CA ALA A 14 -2.71 -17.20 11.75
C ALA A 14 -2.56 -16.81 10.28
N VAL A 15 -3.29 -17.48 9.37
CA VAL A 15 -3.24 -17.23 7.93
C VAL A 15 -4.65 -17.32 7.35
N VAL A 16 -4.94 -16.41 6.42
CA VAL A 16 -6.16 -16.42 5.60
C VAL A 16 -5.74 -16.23 4.14
N TRP A 17 -6.24 -17.09 3.25
CA TRP A 17 -6.08 -16.95 1.80
C TRP A 17 -7.44 -17.03 1.12
N LEU A 18 -7.80 -15.96 0.41
CA LEU A 18 -9.03 -15.85 -0.36
C LEU A 18 -8.68 -15.84 -1.85
N PRO A 19 -8.59 -17.01 -2.51
CA PRO A 19 -8.11 -17.09 -3.89
C PRO A 19 -9.01 -16.38 -4.90
N GLY A 20 -10.32 -16.29 -4.62
CA GLY A 20 -11.28 -15.63 -5.51
C GLY A 20 -11.06 -14.13 -5.66
N THR A 21 -10.67 -13.45 -4.58
CA THR A 21 -10.39 -11.99 -4.55
C THR A 21 -8.89 -11.70 -4.46
N GLN A 22 -8.07 -12.75 -4.41
CA GLN A 22 -6.62 -12.69 -4.22
C GLN A 22 -6.20 -11.86 -3.00
N VAL A 23 -6.87 -12.07 -1.86
CA VAL A 23 -6.51 -11.42 -0.59
C VAL A 23 -5.84 -12.45 0.31
N ALA A 24 -4.61 -12.15 0.73
CA ALA A 24 -3.84 -12.98 1.62
C ALA A 24 -3.55 -12.19 2.91
N LEU A 25 -3.64 -12.83 4.06
CA LEU A 25 -3.35 -12.23 5.36
C LEU A 25 -2.60 -13.22 6.23
N ALA A 26 -1.60 -12.75 6.98
CA ALA A 26 -0.96 -13.52 8.02
C ALA A 26 -0.68 -12.68 9.27
N ARG A 27 -0.67 -13.34 10.42
CA ARG A 27 -0.30 -12.81 11.72
C ARG A 27 1.00 -13.45 12.21
N THR A 28 1.69 -12.76 13.11
CA THR A 28 2.81 -13.35 13.86
C THR A 28 2.37 -14.61 14.60
N SER A 29 1.16 -14.64 15.17
CA SER A 29 0.62 -15.80 15.91
C SER A 29 -0.89 -15.90 15.79
N ALA A 30 -1.43 -17.12 15.78
CA ALA A 30 -2.87 -17.37 15.82
C ALA A 30 -3.47 -16.97 17.18
N GLY A 31 -4.76 -16.63 17.19
CA GLY A 31 -5.53 -16.40 18.41
C GLY A 31 -5.20 -15.08 19.13
N THR A 32 -4.34 -14.23 18.57
CA THR A 32 -4.00 -12.93 19.16
C THR A 32 -3.78 -11.86 18.09
N ALA A 33 -4.10 -10.62 18.44
CA ALA A 33 -3.77 -9.45 17.63
C ALA A 33 -2.34 -8.97 17.89
N ARG A 34 -1.70 -9.42 18.99
CA ARG A 34 -0.35 -9.01 19.38
C ARG A 34 0.68 -9.37 18.30
N GLY A 35 1.57 -8.44 18.00
CA GLY A 35 2.58 -8.59 16.97
C GLY A 35 2.14 -7.98 15.64
N LEU A 36 2.83 -8.36 14.55
CA LEU A 36 2.54 -7.84 13.23
C LEU A 36 1.47 -8.67 12.52
N THR A 37 0.67 -7.98 11.72
CA THR A 37 -0.21 -8.58 10.72
C THR A 37 0.15 -7.98 9.37
N LEU A 38 0.29 -8.83 8.35
CA LEU A 38 0.48 -8.44 6.96
C LEU A 38 -0.74 -8.90 6.17
N ALA A 39 -1.36 -8.00 5.41
CA ALA A 39 -2.33 -8.35 4.38
C ALA A 39 -1.89 -7.81 3.03
N VAL A 40 -2.16 -8.56 1.96
CA VAL A 40 -1.80 -8.22 0.58
C VAL A 40 -3.00 -8.47 -0.31
N LYS A 41 -3.29 -7.51 -1.19
CA LYS A 41 -4.36 -7.59 -2.17
C LYS A 41 -3.79 -7.70 -3.58
N GLY A 42 -4.12 -8.79 -4.28
CA GLY A 42 -3.95 -8.92 -5.73
C GLY A 42 -5.25 -8.55 -6.46
N GLY A 43 -5.65 -9.41 -7.39
CA GLY A 43 -6.90 -9.30 -8.13
C GLY A 43 -6.80 -8.31 -9.28
N HIS A 44 -7.88 -7.57 -9.55
CA HIS A 44 -7.92 -6.57 -10.62
C HIS A 44 -8.73 -5.32 -10.25
N ASN A 45 -8.54 -4.22 -10.98
CA ASN A 45 -9.23 -2.93 -10.80
C ASN A 45 -10.66 -2.94 -11.37
N GLY A 46 -11.30 -4.10 -11.37
CA GLY A 46 -12.68 -4.31 -11.81
C GLY A 46 -13.49 -5.18 -10.86
N GLU A 47 -13.01 -5.34 -9.63
CA GLU A 47 -13.77 -6.02 -8.57
C GLU A 47 -15.01 -5.20 -8.18
N HIS A 48 -16.01 -5.85 -7.60
CA HIS A 48 -17.18 -5.12 -7.08
C HIS A 48 -16.75 -4.11 -6.00
N HIS A 49 -17.13 -2.85 -6.18
CA HIS A 49 -16.77 -1.73 -5.30
C HIS A 49 -15.25 -1.48 -5.17
N ASN A 50 -14.46 -1.82 -6.18
CA ASN A 50 -12.99 -1.71 -6.14
C ASN A 50 -12.45 -0.27 -6.00
N HIS A 51 -11.22 -0.20 -5.52
CA HIS A 51 -10.31 0.91 -5.80
C HIS A 51 -9.32 0.49 -6.90
N ASN A 52 -8.43 1.39 -7.31
CA ASN A 52 -7.28 1.05 -8.14
C ASN A 52 -6.07 0.73 -7.24
N ASP A 53 -6.09 -0.42 -6.58
CA ASP A 53 -5.23 -0.75 -5.44
C ASP A 53 -4.59 -2.15 -5.55
N VAL A 54 -4.46 -2.68 -6.77
CA VAL A 54 -3.83 -3.98 -7.02
C VAL A 54 -2.37 -3.95 -6.56
N GLY A 55 -2.00 -4.85 -5.67
CA GLY A 55 -0.68 -4.89 -5.03
C GLY A 55 -0.58 -4.16 -3.70
N SER A 56 -1.66 -3.55 -3.23
CA SER A 56 -1.69 -2.86 -1.94
C SER A 56 -1.37 -3.83 -0.80
N VAL A 57 -0.62 -3.32 0.17
CA VAL A 57 -0.26 -4.01 1.41
C VAL A 57 -0.85 -3.26 2.60
N VAL A 58 -1.35 -3.98 3.60
CA VAL A 58 -1.73 -3.43 4.90
C VAL A 58 -0.86 -4.07 5.96
N VAL A 59 -0.28 -3.26 6.83
CA VAL A 59 0.48 -3.73 7.99
C VAL A 59 -0.18 -3.19 9.24
N ALA A 60 -0.42 -4.05 10.22
CA ALA A 60 -0.95 -3.68 11.52
C ALA A 60 -0.01 -4.17 12.63
N VAL A 61 0.03 -3.44 13.74
CA VAL A 61 0.74 -3.81 14.97
C VAL A 61 -0.27 -3.90 16.11
N ASP A 62 -0.27 -5.03 16.84
CA ASP A 62 -1.19 -5.26 17.95
C ASP A 62 -2.68 -5.08 17.61
N GLY A 63 -3.03 -5.37 16.35
CA GLY A 63 -4.38 -5.19 15.82
C GLY A 63 -4.69 -3.80 15.28
N VAL A 64 -3.78 -2.84 15.40
CA VAL A 64 -3.96 -1.46 14.92
C VAL A 64 -3.21 -1.25 13.60
N PRO A 65 -3.89 -0.93 12.48
CA PRO A 65 -3.26 -0.67 11.18
C PRO A 65 -2.33 0.54 11.20
N VAL A 66 -1.17 0.42 10.56
CA VAL A 66 -0.14 1.47 10.43
C VAL A 66 0.21 1.79 8.98
N LEU A 67 0.30 0.77 8.11
CA LEU A 67 0.21 0.94 6.65
C LEU A 67 -1.21 0.55 6.28
N VAL A 68 -1.97 1.47 5.70
CA VAL A 68 -3.44 1.35 5.61
C VAL A 68 -3.94 1.51 4.19
N ASP A 69 -5.09 0.90 3.91
CA ASP A 69 -5.95 1.33 2.82
C ASP A 69 -6.88 2.42 3.37
N PRO A 70 -7.02 3.59 2.72
CA PRO A 70 -7.95 4.62 3.17
C PRO A 70 -9.38 4.11 3.36
N GLY A 71 -9.76 3.10 2.58
CA GLY A 71 -11.08 2.50 2.63
C GLY A 71 -12.13 3.35 1.93
N ARG A 72 -13.37 3.13 2.35
CA ARG A 72 -14.55 3.62 1.65
C ARG A 72 -14.96 5.00 2.18
N PRO A 73 -15.00 6.06 1.35
CA PRO A 73 -15.57 7.34 1.73
C PRO A 73 -17.11 7.29 1.74
N THR A 74 -17.73 8.37 2.18
CA THR A 74 -19.17 8.59 2.05
C THR A 74 -19.58 8.45 0.58
N TYR A 75 -20.51 7.52 0.32
CA TYR A 75 -20.98 7.28 -1.04
C TYR A 75 -21.82 8.46 -1.53
N THR A 76 -21.53 8.89 -2.76
CA THR A 76 -22.28 9.92 -3.46
C THR A 76 -22.64 9.42 -4.86
N ALA A 77 -23.44 10.17 -5.61
CA ALA A 77 -23.74 9.84 -7.01
C ALA A 77 -22.46 9.62 -7.85
N ARG A 78 -21.37 10.36 -7.57
CA ARG A 78 -20.07 10.20 -8.24
C ARG A 78 -19.50 8.80 -8.08
N THR A 79 -19.69 8.15 -6.93
CA THR A 79 -19.19 6.79 -6.67
C THR A 79 -19.69 5.77 -7.70
N PHE A 80 -20.91 5.95 -8.20
CA PHE A 80 -21.56 5.03 -9.13
C PHE A 80 -21.59 5.56 -10.57
N GLY A 81 -20.96 6.71 -10.81
CA GLY A 81 -20.94 7.40 -12.09
C GLY A 81 -19.55 7.37 -12.76
N PRO A 82 -19.44 7.99 -13.94
CA PRO A 82 -18.17 8.06 -14.68
C PRO A 82 -17.08 8.84 -13.92
N ASP A 83 -17.47 9.72 -13.00
CA ASP A 83 -16.53 10.49 -12.18
C ASP A 83 -15.98 9.71 -10.97
N ARG A 84 -16.23 8.39 -10.87
CA ARG A 84 -15.79 7.55 -9.73
C ARG A 84 -14.32 7.74 -9.39
N TYR A 85 -13.46 7.72 -10.40
CA TYR A 85 -12.01 7.82 -10.24
C TYR A 85 -11.50 9.27 -10.14
N THR A 86 -12.41 10.25 -10.03
CA THR A 86 -12.06 11.58 -9.51
C THR A 86 -11.99 11.60 -7.98
N ILE A 87 -12.55 10.58 -7.31
CA ILE A 87 -12.49 10.41 -5.86
C ILE A 87 -11.12 9.82 -5.52
N TRP A 88 -10.35 10.52 -4.68
CA TRP A 88 -8.97 10.18 -4.38
C TRP A 88 -8.78 8.77 -3.80
N THR A 89 -9.72 8.26 -2.99
CA THR A 89 -9.64 6.89 -2.44
C THR A 89 -9.88 5.80 -3.49
N MET A 90 -10.48 6.14 -4.64
CA MET A 90 -10.70 5.19 -5.73
C MET A 90 -9.47 5.08 -6.64
N ARG A 91 -8.52 6.02 -6.55
CA ARG A 91 -7.31 6.10 -7.37
C ARG A 91 -6.11 5.46 -6.68
N SER A 92 -5.12 5.01 -7.44
CA SER A 92 -3.95 4.28 -6.93
C SER A 92 -2.94 5.13 -6.15
N ASP A 93 -2.91 6.44 -6.37
CA ASP A 93 -1.92 7.34 -5.77
C ASP A 93 -2.11 7.58 -4.27
N TRP A 94 -3.22 7.13 -3.69
CA TRP A 94 -3.45 7.07 -2.24
C TRP A 94 -3.64 5.63 -1.74
N HIS A 95 -2.94 4.69 -2.37
CA HIS A 95 -2.82 3.30 -1.93
C HIS A 95 -1.37 2.91 -1.78
N ASN A 96 -1.11 1.78 -1.10
CA ASN A 96 0.23 1.26 -0.87
C ASN A 96 0.79 0.60 -2.14
N VAL A 97 0.85 1.30 -3.26
CA VAL A 97 1.21 0.79 -4.59
C VAL A 97 2.13 1.79 -5.31
N PRO A 98 2.88 1.36 -6.33
CA PRO A 98 3.75 2.27 -7.08
C PRO A 98 2.96 3.25 -7.95
N LEU A 99 3.57 4.42 -8.21
CA LEU A 99 3.46 5.11 -9.48
C LEU A 99 4.57 4.58 -10.39
N ALA A 100 4.23 3.72 -11.36
CA ALA A 100 5.21 3.08 -12.22
C ALA A 100 5.59 4.02 -13.38
N GLY A 101 6.83 4.51 -13.42
CA GLY A 101 7.24 5.52 -14.40
C GLY A 101 6.41 6.80 -14.32
N GLY A 102 5.92 7.14 -13.12
CA GLY A 102 4.99 8.24 -12.88
C GLY A 102 3.53 7.95 -13.29
N ALA A 103 3.19 6.74 -13.71
CA ALA A 103 1.81 6.38 -14.08
C ALA A 103 1.03 5.78 -12.90
N THR A 104 -0.24 6.18 -12.78
CA THR A 104 -1.23 5.52 -11.92
C THR A 104 -1.74 4.22 -12.54
N GLN A 105 -2.36 3.35 -11.74
CA GLN A 105 -2.99 2.14 -12.27
C GLN A 105 -4.23 2.48 -13.11
N GLY A 106 -4.50 1.66 -14.13
CA GLY A 106 -5.68 1.81 -14.97
C GLY A 106 -6.96 1.24 -14.35
N GLU A 107 -8.10 1.61 -14.92
CA GLU A 107 -9.43 1.26 -14.44
C GLU A 107 -10.01 0.02 -15.12
N GLY A 108 -10.65 -0.85 -14.35
CA GLY A 108 -11.40 -2.00 -14.87
C GLY A 108 -10.63 -3.32 -14.84
N ARG A 109 -11.34 -4.38 -15.22
CA ARG A 109 -10.88 -5.78 -15.09
C ARG A 109 -9.59 -6.11 -15.85
N GLY A 110 -9.27 -5.35 -16.90
CA GLY A 110 -8.04 -5.52 -17.67
C GLY A 110 -6.77 -5.15 -16.91
N PHE A 111 -6.89 -4.36 -15.84
CA PHE A 111 -5.78 -3.92 -15.01
C PHE A 111 -5.71 -4.76 -13.75
N GLY A 112 -4.72 -5.65 -13.64
CA GLY A 112 -4.65 -6.60 -12.53
C GLY A 112 -3.30 -7.26 -12.34
N ALA A 113 -3.16 -7.93 -11.21
CA ALA A 113 -1.97 -8.66 -10.85
C ALA A 113 -1.87 -9.97 -11.63
N ARG A 114 -0.62 -10.44 -11.80
CA ARG A 114 -0.29 -11.72 -12.40
C ARG A 114 0.59 -12.53 -11.45
N ASP A 115 0.66 -13.83 -11.69
CA ASP A 115 1.59 -14.75 -11.02
C ASP A 115 1.60 -14.67 -9.49
N LEU A 116 0.42 -14.42 -8.89
CA LEU A 116 0.32 -14.33 -7.43
C LEU A 116 0.64 -15.69 -6.79
N ARG A 117 1.59 -15.68 -5.86
CA ARG A 117 1.96 -16.84 -5.04
C ARG A 117 1.91 -16.47 -3.57
N VAL A 118 1.30 -17.35 -2.77
CA VAL A 118 1.29 -17.28 -1.31
C VAL A 118 2.03 -18.50 -0.78
N LEU A 119 2.99 -18.27 0.10
CA LEU A 119 3.77 -19.30 0.77
C LEU A 119 3.74 -19.04 2.27
N ASP A 120 3.29 -20.03 3.04
CA ASP A 120 3.31 -20.00 4.49
C ASP A 120 4.26 -21.09 5.01
N GLU A 121 5.33 -20.67 5.69
CA GLU A 121 6.34 -21.53 6.28
C GLU A 121 6.50 -21.19 7.77
N PRO A 122 7.03 -22.09 8.62
CA PRO A 122 7.14 -21.84 10.06
C PRO A 122 7.84 -20.51 10.42
N GLY A 123 8.85 -20.09 9.65
CA GLY A 123 9.60 -18.86 9.88
C GLY A 123 8.97 -17.59 9.29
N GLY A 124 8.08 -17.70 8.31
CA GLY A 124 7.53 -16.53 7.65
C GLY A 124 6.42 -16.79 6.64
N PHE A 125 5.76 -15.71 6.26
CA PHE A 125 4.67 -15.70 5.30
C PHE A 125 5.04 -14.77 4.14
N THR A 126 5.05 -15.31 2.92
CA THR A 126 5.48 -14.59 1.72
C THR A 126 4.34 -14.52 0.72
N VAL A 127 4.09 -13.31 0.19
CA VAL A 127 3.24 -13.08 -0.97
C VAL A 127 4.06 -12.45 -2.07
N THR A 128 4.01 -13.02 -3.27
CA THR A 128 4.67 -12.47 -4.47
C THR A 128 3.62 -12.26 -5.56
N LEU A 129 3.71 -11.17 -6.30
CA LEU A 129 2.86 -10.89 -7.47
C LEU A 129 3.54 -9.92 -8.45
N ASP A 130 3.19 -10.02 -9.72
CA ASP A 130 3.58 -9.05 -10.75
C ASP A 130 2.45 -8.03 -10.98
N LEU A 131 2.77 -6.75 -10.81
CA LEU A 131 1.88 -5.60 -10.90
C LEU A 131 1.90 -4.94 -12.28
N ALA A 132 2.78 -5.37 -13.21
CA ALA A 132 2.89 -4.71 -14.51
C ALA A 132 1.55 -4.63 -15.26
N GLY A 133 0.72 -5.68 -15.13
CA GLY A 133 -0.62 -5.72 -15.72
C GLY A 133 -1.61 -4.68 -15.16
N ALA A 134 -1.32 -4.03 -14.04
CA ALA A 134 -2.18 -3.00 -13.45
C ALA A 134 -1.93 -1.59 -14.03
N TYR A 135 -0.88 -1.39 -14.83
CA TYR A 135 -0.50 -0.08 -15.36
C TYR A 135 -0.76 0.03 -16.86
N PRO A 136 -1.21 1.21 -17.36
CA PRO A 136 -1.41 1.45 -18.78
C PRO A 136 -0.08 1.49 -19.55
N ALA A 137 -0.17 1.28 -20.87
CA ALA A 137 0.98 1.41 -21.76
C ALA A 137 1.28 2.88 -22.12
N PRO A 138 2.56 3.28 -22.29
CA PRO A 138 3.76 2.46 -22.01
C PRO A 138 3.95 2.28 -20.50
N GLY A 139 4.09 1.02 -20.06
CA GLY A 139 4.22 0.63 -18.66
C GLY A 139 5.44 -0.27 -18.45
N PRO A 140 5.67 -0.75 -17.22
CA PRO A 140 6.75 -1.69 -16.95
C PRO A 140 6.50 -3.02 -17.68
N ASN A 141 7.58 -3.67 -18.12
CA ASN A 141 7.54 -5.06 -18.57
C ASN A 141 7.28 -6.02 -17.40
N ARG A 142 7.83 -5.66 -16.23
CA ARG A 142 7.68 -6.37 -14.97
C ARG A 142 7.69 -5.37 -13.83
N TRP A 143 6.78 -5.56 -12.88
CA TRP A 143 6.87 -4.93 -11.57
C TRP A 143 6.53 -5.98 -10.52
N ARG A 144 7.54 -6.71 -10.06
CA ARG A 144 7.35 -7.79 -9.10
C ARG A 144 7.43 -7.24 -7.68
N ARG A 145 6.35 -7.39 -6.93
CA ARG A 145 6.33 -7.13 -5.49
C ARG A 145 6.43 -8.42 -4.70
N THR A 146 7.26 -8.43 -3.66
CA THR A 146 7.33 -9.50 -2.66
C THR A 146 7.15 -8.90 -1.27
N ALA A 147 6.09 -9.31 -0.57
CA ALA A 147 5.84 -8.91 0.82
C ALA A 147 6.05 -10.12 1.74
N VAL A 148 6.91 -9.97 2.75
CA VAL A 148 7.30 -11.04 3.67
C VAL A 148 7.03 -10.60 5.09
N LEU A 149 6.27 -11.39 5.85
CA LEU A 149 6.21 -11.32 7.31
C LEU A 149 7.19 -12.33 7.89
N ASP A 150 8.29 -11.87 8.48
CA ASP A 150 9.19 -12.67 9.31
C ASP A 150 8.65 -12.72 10.74
N ARG A 151 8.24 -13.91 11.17
CA ARG A 151 7.61 -14.12 12.48
C ARG A 151 8.62 -14.03 13.62
N ALA A 152 9.86 -14.46 13.39
CA ALA A 152 10.91 -14.47 14.41
C ALA A 152 11.48 -13.07 14.63
N ALA A 153 11.72 -12.33 13.54
CA ALA A 153 12.23 -10.97 13.59
C ALA A 153 11.16 -9.91 13.90
N SER A 154 9.87 -10.27 13.93
CA SER A 154 8.75 -9.32 14.05
C SER A 154 8.88 -8.18 13.02
N ARG A 155 9.09 -8.56 11.76
CA ARG A 155 9.41 -7.65 10.66
C ARG A 155 8.56 -7.96 9.44
N VAL A 156 8.03 -6.93 8.79
CA VAL A 156 7.52 -7.01 7.43
C VAL A 156 8.55 -6.39 6.49
N THR A 157 8.87 -7.06 5.38
CA THR A 157 9.66 -6.49 4.28
C THR A 157 8.80 -6.45 3.02
N ILE A 158 8.77 -5.29 2.35
CA ILE A 158 8.10 -5.10 1.06
C ILE A 158 9.19 -4.76 0.05
N GLU A 159 9.43 -5.67 -0.88
CA GLU A 159 10.42 -5.53 -1.94
C GLU A 159 9.71 -5.33 -3.29
N ASP A 160 10.14 -4.33 -4.04
CA ASP A 160 9.69 -4.04 -5.40
C ASP A 160 10.88 -4.17 -6.37
N ASP A 161 10.78 -5.07 -7.35
CA ASP A 161 11.71 -5.28 -8.46
C ASP A 161 11.03 -4.88 -9.77
N TRP A 162 11.63 -3.97 -10.52
CA TRP A 162 11.03 -3.43 -11.74
C TRP A 162 11.94 -3.53 -12.96
N ASP A 163 11.30 -3.59 -14.13
CA ASP A 163 11.93 -3.63 -15.45
C ASP A 163 11.06 -2.89 -16.45
N PHE A 164 11.61 -1.86 -17.09
CA PHE A 164 11.00 -1.12 -18.18
C PHE A 164 11.79 -1.35 -19.48
N ASP A 165 11.12 -1.18 -20.61
CA ASP A 165 11.81 -0.95 -21.88
C ASP A 165 12.66 0.33 -21.75
N GLY A 166 13.93 0.26 -22.16
CA GLY A 166 14.94 1.31 -21.88
C GLY A 166 14.63 2.73 -22.40
N ALA A 167 13.53 2.92 -23.12
CA ALA A 167 13.00 4.23 -23.54
C ALA A 167 12.05 4.88 -22.51
N ALA A 168 11.42 4.10 -21.63
CA ALA A 168 10.40 4.60 -20.69
C ALA A 168 10.95 5.23 -19.41
N SER A 169 12.26 5.13 -19.14
CA SER A 169 12.87 5.62 -17.89
C SER A 169 13.34 7.09 -17.92
N ARG A 170 13.06 7.85 -18.98
CA ARG A 170 13.56 9.23 -19.15
C ARG A 170 12.49 10.29 -18.90
N GLY A 171 11.92 10.29 -17.70
CA GLY A 171 11.28 11.48 -17.16
C GLY A 171 12.31 12.31 -16.42
N ALA A 172 12.60 13.53 -16.88
CA ALA A 172 13.50 14.43 -16.18
C ALA A 172 12.93 14.78 -14.78
N ILE A 173 13.81 14.86 -13.79
CA ILE A 173 13.50 15.51 -12.51
C ILE A 173 13.48 17.02 -12.82
N GLU A 174 12.30 17.59 -13.02
CA GLU A 174 12.14 19.04 -12.90
C GLU A 174 12.06 19.37 -11.41
N ASP A 175 13.17 19.89 -10.88
CA ASP A 175 13.47 20.21 -9.48
C ASP A 175 12.71 21.45 -8.97
N ASP A 176 11.45 21.64 -9.36
CA ASP A 176 10.73 22.89 -9.08
C ASP A 176 9.20 22.70 -8.90
N ARG A 177 8.78 21.60 -8.27
CA ARG A 177 7.36 21.46 -7.88
C ARG A 177 7.12 22.08 -6.50
N ASP A 178 6.56 23.29 -6.51
CA ASP A 178 5.77 23.82 -5.40
C ASP A 178 4.65 22.81 -5.08
N PHE A 179 4.70 22.22 -3.88
CA PHE A 179 3.79 21.16 -3.43
C PHE A 179 2.35 21.64 -3.09
N ASP A 180 2.02 22.90 -3.41
CA ASP A 180 0.69 23.50 -3.17
C ASP A 180 -0.22 23.51 -4.41
N VAL A 181 0.16 22.84 -5.51
CA VAL A 181 -0.71 22.74 -6.69
C VAL A 181 -1.67 21.56 -6.53
N ALA A 182 -2.98 21.84 -6.67
CA ALA A 182 -4.05 20.85 -6.67
C ALA A 182 -3.65 19.58 -7.45
N GLU A 183 -3.66 18.43 -6.77
CA GLU A 183 -3.09 17.19 -7.31
C GLU A 183 -3.66 16.86 -8.71
N PRO A 184 -2.80 16.61 -9.72
CA PRO A 184 -3.26 16.28 -11.06
C PRO A 184 -4.22 15.09 -11.05
N ARG A 185 -5.22 15.14 -11.94
CA ARG A 185 -6.05 13.97 -12.28
C ARG A 185 -5.12 12.90 -12.85
N GLY A 186 -4.96 11.77 -12.15
CA GLY A 186 -4.26 10.55 -12.58
C GLY A 186 -2.97 10.78 -13.38
N ALA A 187 -1.81 10.72 -12.73
CA ALA A 187 -0.53 10.92 -13.42
C ALA A 187 -0.39 9.93 -14.61
N THR A 188 -0.08 10.47 -15.79
CA THR A 188 -0.14 9.80 -17.09
C THR A 188 1.21 9.23 -17.56
N GLY A 189 2.17 9.08 -16.65
CA GLY A 189 3.52 8.60 -16.95
C GLY A 189 4.53 9.70 -17.33
N GLY A 190 5.75 9.28 -17.69
CA GLY A 190 6.82 10.18 -18.13
C GLY A 190 7.65 10.79 -17.00
N GLY A 191 7.56 10.23 -15.79
CA GLY A 191 8.35 10.63 -14.62
C GLY A 191 9.14 9.45 -14.03
N PRO A 192 10.01 9.69 -13.04
CA PRO A 192 10.57 8.61 -12.22
C PRO A 192 9.47 7.82 -11.50
N SER A 193 9.74 6.56 -11.19
CA SER A 193 8.83 5.75 -10.37
C SER A 193 8.84 6.23 -8.92
N THR A 194 7.70 6.11 -8.24
CA THR A 194 7.57 6.44 -6.81
C THR A 194 6.82 5.31 -6.10
N LEU A 195 7.28 4.88 -4.93
CA LEU A 195 6.51 3.97 -4.08
C LEU A 195 5.69 4.78 -3.08
N HIS A 196 4.39 4.54 -3.01
CA HIS A 196 3.52 5.16 -2.02
C HIS A 196 3.20 4.19 -0.89
N TYR A 197 3.19 4.72 0.32
CA TYR A 197 2.70 4.03 1.52
C TYR A 197 1.84 5.00 2.33
N VAL A 198 0.58 4.64 2.58
CA VAL A 198 -0.37 5.44 3.36
C VAL A 198 -0.30 5.03 4.82
N LEU A 199 0.01 5.99 5.68
CA LEU A 199 0.31 5.82 7.08
C LEU A 199 -0.82 6.41 7.94
N ALA A 200 -1.25 5.63 8.94
CA ALA A 200 -2.21 6.07 9.96
C ALA A 200 -1.54 6.20 11.33
N GLY A 201 -1.85 7.30 12.03
CA GLY A 201 -1.25 7.66 13.32
C GLY A 201 -0.28 8.85 13.21
N ARG A 202 0.49 9.09 14.27
CA ARG A 202 1.46 10.19 14.32
C ARG A 202 2.76 9.74 13.64
N VAL A 203 3.06 10.35 12.49
CA VAL A 203 4.28 10.08 11.71
C VAL A 203 5.38 11.08 12.08
N GLU A 204 6.58 10.58 12.35
CA GLU A 204 7.76 11.38 12.68
C GLU A 204 8.94 10.91 11.84
N ARG A 205 9.55 11.81 11.05
CA ARG A 205 10.80 11.50 10.34
C ARG A 205 11.96 11.46 11.33
N ARG A 206 12.65 10.31 11.39
CA ARG A 206 13.78 10.07 12.31
C ARG A 206 15.12 10.28 11.62
N SER A 207 15.20 9.93 10.33
CA SER A 207 16.38 10.15 9.48
C SER A 207 15.98 10.28 8.00
N ALA A 208 16.96 10.36 7.09
CA ALA A 208 16.71 10.33 5.65
C ALA A 208 16.15 8.98 5.17
N GLY A 209 16.37 7.90 5.91
CA GLY A 209 15.97 6.53 5.57
C GLY A 209 14.97 5.91 6.55
N GLU A 210 14.35 6.70 7.44
CA GLU A 210 13.50 6.16 8.51
C GLU A 210 12.41 7.12 8.96
N VAL A 211 11.19 6.60 9.12
CA VAL A 211 10.06 7.24 9.81
C VAL A 211 9.52 6.34 10.92
N ALA A 212 9.14 6.94 12.03
CA ALA A 212 8.39 6.27 13.09
C ALA A 212 6.90 6.58 12.94
N VAL A 213 6.05 5.58 13.10
CA VAL A 213 4.59 5.74 13.15
C VAL A 213 4.10 5.30 14.52
N ARG A 214 3.46 6.21 15.26
CA ARG A 214 2.81 5.92 16.53
C ARG A 214 1.30 5.79 16.29
N PRO A 215 0.73 4.58 16.36
CA PRO A 215 -0.71 4.39 16.21
C PRO A 215 -1.48 5.06 17.37
N PRO A 216 -2.79 5.30 17.20
CA PRO A 216 -3.65 5.71 18.30
C PRO A 216 -3.77 4.60 19.38
N ASP A 217 -4.35 4.97 20.52
CA ASP A 217 -4.82 4.04 21.58
C ASP A 217 -3.76 3.11 22.20
N GLY A 218 -2.49 3.53 22.20
CA GLY A 218 -1.43 2.89 22.98
C GLY A 218 -0.84 1.61 22.37
N ALA A 219 -1.18 1.28 21.12
CA ALA A 219 -0.45 0.26 20.38
C ALA A 219 1.03 0.66 20.18
N ARG A 220 1.91 -0.34 20.06
CA ARG A 220 3.35 -0.12 19.92
C ARG A 220 3.64 0.70 18.66
N ALA A 221 4.65 1.55 18.74
CA ALA A 221 5.13 2.26 17.56
C ALA A 221 5.70 1.27 16.54
N VAL A 222 5.71 1.65 15.27
CA VAL A 222 6.49 0.94 14.24
C VAL A 222 7.57 1.85 13.67
N LEU A 223 8.70 1.26 13.34
CA LEU A 223 9.74 1.89 12.56
C LEU A 223 9.61 1.41 11.12
N ILE A 224 9.58 2.36 10.19
CA ILE A 224 9.58 2.11 8.75
C ILE A 224 10.90 2.62 8.20
N SER A 225 11.71 1.74 7.63
CA SER A 225 13.07 2.05 7.18
C SER A 225 13.37 1.56 5.77
N TRP A 226 14.30 2.26 5.10
CA TRP A 226 14.80 1.95 3.77
C TRP A 226 16.24 2.45 3.62
N ASP A 227 16.90 2.07 2.52
CA ASP A 227 18.21 2.59 2.15
C ASP A 227 18.05 4.02 1.56
N PRO A 228 18.53 5.09 2.23
CA PRO A 228 18.35 6.46 1.77
C PRO A 228 19.11 6.79 0.48
N ASP A 229 20.11 5.99 0.09
CA ASP A 229 20.82 6.15 -1.18
C ASP A 229 20.02 5.58 -2.36
N ARG A 230 18.93 4.83 -2.07
CA ARG A 230 18.08 4.16 -3.06
C ARG A 230 16.74 4.82 -3.26
N ALA A 231 16.35 5.78 -2.43
CA ALA A 231 15.16 6.60 -2.64
C ALA A 231 15.20 7.90 -1.84
N THR A 232 14.71 8.97 -2.44
CA THR A 232 14.43 10.22 -1.73
C THR A 232 13.01 10.19 -1.19
N ALA A 233 12.84 10.47 0.09
CA ALA A 233 11.53 10.40 0.74
C ALA A 233 10.88 11.75 0.92
N ALA A 234 9.58 11.84 0.65
CA ALA A 234 8.69 12.94 1.03
C ALA A 234 7.53 12.44 1.89
N LEU A 235 6.90 13.34 2.65
CA LEU A 235 5.70 13.06 3.45
C LEU A 235 4.61 14.05 3.04
N THR A 236 3.51 13.53 2.52
CA THR A 236 2.35 14.32 2.12
C THR A 236 1.21 14.06 3.09
N VAL A 237 0.75 15.10 3.78
CA VAL A 237 -0.37 14.99 4.72
C VAL A 237 -1.66 15.32 4.01
N ARG A 238 -2.67 14.46 4.18
CA ARG A 238 -4.03 14.72 3.72
C ARG A 238 -4.97 14.85 4.91
N MET A 239 -5.56 16.02 5.05
CA MET A 239 -6.67 16.23 5.99
C MET A 239 -7.91 15.49 5.48
N LEU A 240 -8.62 14.84 6.39
CA LEU A 240 -9.83 14.09 6.11
C LEU A 240 -11.06 14.95 6.42
N ASP A 241 -11.78 15.32 5.38
CA ASP A 241 -13.05 16.05 5.42
C ASP A 241 -14.27 15.12 5.31
N ASP A 242 -14.07 13.87 4.89
CA ASP A 242 -15.11 12.85 4.84
C ASP A 242 -15.36 12.23 6.23
N PRO A 243 -16.60 12.25 6.74
CA PRO A 243 -16.90 11.77 8.09
C PRO A 243 -16.74 10.25 8.28
N MET A 244 -16.90 9.45 7.22
CA MET A 244 -16.66 8.01 7.30
C MET A 244 -15.17 7.71 7.43
N LEU A 245 -14.33 8.43 6.68
CA LEU A 245 -12.89 8.29 6.77
C LEU A 245 -12.35 8.82 8.10
N SER A 246 -12.80 10.00 8.53
CA SER A 246 -12.30 10.63 9.74
C SER A 246 -12.73 9.88 11.02
N ALA A 247 -13.88 9.19 10.98
CA ALA A 247 -14.30 8.32 12.09
C ALA A 247 -13.39 7.09 12.29
N VAL A 248 -12.68 6.65 11.24
CA VAL A 248 -11.76 5.50 11.31
C VAL A 248 -10.32 5.96 11.56
N TRP A 249 -9.87 6.98 10.83
CA TRP A 249 -8.45 7.37 10.80
C TRP A 249 -8.13 8.64 11.60
N GLY A 250 -9.14 9.30 12.16
CA GLY A 250 -9.00 10.62 12.76
C GLY A 250 -8.88 11.73 11.72
N GLU A 251 -8.19 12.81 12.04
CA GLU A 251 -8.22 14.04 11.22
C GLU A 251 -7.42 13.95 9.91
N ARG A 252 -6.49 12.99 9.79
CA ARG A 252 -5.53 12.97 8.67
C ARG A 252 -4.98 11.57 8.37
N LEU A 253 -4.51 11.40 7.16
CA LEU A 253 -3.58 10.34 6.75
C LEU A 253 -2.27 10.97 6.24
N THR A 254 -1.18 10.22 6.30
CA THR A 254 0.13 10.68 5.77
C THR A 254 0.61 9.70 4.71
N ARG A 255 0.87 10.17 3.49
CA ARG A 255 1.49 9.37 2.43
C ARG A 255 3.01 9.53 2.51
N LEU A 256 3.72 8.44 2.75
CA LEU A 256 5.15 8.34 2.50
C LEU A 256 5.37 8.08 1.02
N GLU A 257 6.12 8.97 0.39
CA GLU A 257 6.47 8.91 -1.03
C GLU A 257 7.96 8.65 -1.15
N LEU A 258 8.34 7.51 -1.75
CA LEU A 258 9.72 7.12 -1.96
C LEU A 258 10.03 7.24 -3.45
N LEU A 259 10.64 8.36 -3.83
CA LEU A 259 11.06 8.65 -5.19
C LEU A 259 12.26 7.76 -5.53
N LEU A 260 12.06 6.84 -6.48
CA LEU A 260 13.08 5.91 -6.92
C LEU A 260 14.01 6.57 -7.97
N PRO A 261 15.25 6.10 -8.11
CA PRO A 261 16.13 6.52 -9.19
C PRO A 261 15.45 6.29 -10.55
N GLY A 262 15.66 7.20 -11.51
CA GLY A 262 15.15 7.11 -12.89
C GLY A 262 15.82 6.02 -13.74
N VAL A 263 15.95 4.81 -13.20
CA VAL A 263 16.58 3.65 -13.83
C VAL A 263 15.52 2.70 -14.37
N ALA A 264 15.76 2.16 -15.57
CA ALA A 264 14.84 1.20 -16.19
C ALA A 264 14.73 -0.13 -15.42
N ARG A 265 15.76 -0.49 -14.66
CA ARG A 265 15.79 -1.71 -13.84
C ARG A 265 16.31 -1.39 -12.45
N GLY A 266 15.64 -1.93 -11.44
CA GLY A 266 16.05 -1.73 -10.06
C GLY A 266 15.28 -2.63 -9.11
N VAL A 267 15.78 -2.64 -7.88
CA VAL A 267 15.14 -3.29 -6.74
C VAL A 267 15.18 -2.32 -5.57
N PHE A 268 14.11 -2.29 -4.79
CA PHE A 268 13.99 -1.48 -3.59
C PHE A 268 13.26 -2.27 -2.50
N ALA A 269 13.69 -2.12 -1.25
CA ALA A 269 13.05 -2.76 -0.11
C ALA A 269 12.71 -1.75 0.99
N LEU A 270 11.48 -1.80 1.48
CA LEU A 270 11.00 -1.15 2.69
C LEU A 270 10.88 -2.18 3.81
N ARG A 271 11.28 -1.83 5.03
CA ARG A 271 11.08 -2.65 6.23
C ARG A 271 10.13 -1.95 7.19
N VAL A 272 9.26 -2.73 7.82
CA VAL A 272 8.38 -2.30 8.91
C VAL A 272 8.65 -3.21 10.11
N GLU A 273 9.05 -2.61 11.22
CA GLU A 273 9.44 -3.31 12.44
C GLU A 273 8.69 -2.74 13.63
N VAL A 274 8.43 -3.57 14.64
CA VAL A 274 7.89 -3.07 15.90
C VAL A 274 8.99 -2.27 16.60
N GLY A 275 8.72 -0.98 16.86
CA GLY A 275 9.60 -0.12 17.63
C GLY A 275 9.47 -0.35 19.13
N ASP A 276 10.52 0.02 19.87
CA ASP A 276 10.53 0.07 21.33
C ASP A 276 9.62 1.17 21.91
#